data_AF-A0A382CZZ6-F1
#
_entry.id   AF-A0A382CZZ6-F1
#
_cell.length_a   1.000
_cell.length_b   1.000
_cell.length_c   1.000
_cell.angle_alpha   90.00
_cell.angle_beta   90.00
_cell.angle_gamma   90.00
#
_symmetry.space_group_name_H-M   'P 1'
#
loop_
_entity.id
_entity.type
_entity.pdbx_description
1 polymer ?
#
loop_
_entity_poly.entity_id
_entity_poly.type
_entity_poly.pdbx_seq_one_letter_code
_entity_poly.pdbx_strand_id
1 'polypeptide(L)'
;MISLNTAELFRKILLFCFLFFLASNVAAANKYWVAANNGTTKYWNDNANWANSRTGSPGVAYPRIGQKVIFNSRSTVDVTLRADASTRRLQMFNGYTGTINANGHNLTSRQGARVYSGTILVPSGSKLRTITRHYSIIDTGATITATNGRLHFNGNLNIRGGTLNAPSGFLTVRGNWANSGTFTHNSGTVIFNPSRNNRLINPGGTGSTKAFYNVKKVGNKIIKLSDDISLNDFEIALRGGTWNAQGNDMSVSGNWKVNNRSVYTHGNNTVTFSGSSSQEINVYPSRGDFYNLRVSNTAATVSADSNAIVIDNTLTIDSNATFDIEGQNLTTATLTNNGNLQLQGGETVAISTMDINSGTVTYDGTGTYTQLAAGDAYYNLTLNSSSGSITLDANLDVNGGLTITDGTLDVSTNNRSIDVAGNWSNSDTFVSRSGTVTFDGTSTVTTGGITANTKDFHDVILSGSATQSTNAIDIDGDFTISSSGTWDTSNLCMYVAGTTTTGSGTLTNAAPTLSSTLSSPADGATGVSATANIVLTFSEAVDVESGNIVIKKTSDDSTVETIAVTDSKITGTGTDTITINPSVTLAS
;
A
#
# COMPACT_ATOMS: atom_id res chain seq x y z
N MET A 1 -63.83 51.03 -48.52
CA MET A 1 -64.23 49.65 -48.16
C MET A 1 -63.60 48.69 -49.16
N ILE A 2 -62.52 48.03 -48.77
CA ILE A 2 -61.99 46.85 -49.48
C ILE A 2 -62.05 45.73 -48.43
N SER A 3 -63.05 44.87 -48.51
CA SER A 3 -63.14 43.70 -47.62
C SER A 3 -62.09 42.70 -48.08
N LEU A 4 -60.95 42.62 -47.38
CA LEU A 4 -60.07 41.47 -47.52
C LEU A 4 -60.82 40.25 -46.98
N ASN A 5 -61.10 39.30 -47.87
CA ASN A 5 -61.74 38.04 -47.56
C ASN A 5 -60.84 37.23 -46.62
N THR A 6 -61.15 37.25 -45.32
CA THR A 6 -60.38 36.63 -44.24
C THR A 6 -60.13 35.14 -44.45
N ALA A 7 -60.97 34.46 -45.24
CA ALA A 7 -60.81 33.07 -45.61
C ALA A 7 -59.61 32.79 -46.55
N GLU A 8 -59.26 33.73 -47.44
CA GLU A 8 -58.11 33.58 -48.35
C GLU A 8 -56.78 33.78 -47.62
N LEU A 9 -56.73 34.73 -46.68
CA LEU A 9 -55.56 34.99 -45.86
C LEU A 9 -55.27 33.80 -44.93
N PHE A 10 -56.33 33.20 -44.35
CA PHE A 10 -56.21 32.01 -43.52
C PHE A 10 -55.76 30.78 -44.32
N ARG A 11 -56.26 30.57 -45.55
CA ARG A 11 -55.77 29.51 -46.44
C ARG A 11 -54.30 29.70 -46.83
N LYS A 12 -53.87 30.92 -47.13
CA LYS A 12 -52.47 31.22 -47.48
C LYS A 12 -51.53 31.05 -46.29
N ILE A 13 -51.94 31.44 -45.08
CA ILE A 13 -51.17 31.22 -43.84
C ILE A 13 -51.13 29.73 -43.47
N LEU A 14 -52.24 29.00 -43.58
CA LEU A 14 -52.27 27.56 -43.30
C LEU A 14 -51.42 26.76 -44.30
N LEU A 15 -51.43 27.13 -45.58
CA LEU A 15 -50.59 26.53 -46.62
C LEU A 15 -49.11 26.88 -46.43
N PHE A 16 -48.78 28.12 -46.02
CA PHE A 16 -47.42 28.55 -45.71
C PHE A 16 -46.88 27.86 -44.44
N CYS A 17 -47.71 27.68 -43.41
CA CYS A 17 -47.39 26.90 -42.21
C CYS A 17 -47.24 25.40 -42.52
N PHE A 18 -48.07 24.82 -43.39
CA PHE A 18 -47.91 23.43 -43.84
C PHE A 18 -46.63 23.24 -44.67
N LEU A 19 -46.31 24.16 -45.59
CA LEU A 19 -45.04 24.13 -46.33
C LEU A 19 -43.81 24.32 -45.40
N PHE A 20 -43.91 25.15 -44.36
CA PHE A 20 -42.83 25.33 -43.38
C PHE A 20 -42.66 24.09 -42.47
N PHE A 21 -43.76 23.44 -42.06
CA PHE A 21 -43.75 22.21 -41.26
C PHE A 21 -43.31 20.96 -42.06
N LEU A 22 -43.59 20.89 -43.36
CA LEU A 22 -43.04 19.85 -44.25
C LEU A 22 -41.55 20.08 -44.57
N ALA A 23 -41.10 21.34 -44.70
CA ALA A 23 -39.69 21.64 -44.92
C ALA A 23 -38.80 21.42 -43.67
N SER A 24 -39.35 21.58 -42.46
CA SER A 24 -38.57 21.47 -41.21
C SER A 24 -38.41 20.04 -40.67
N ASN A 25 -39.00 19.03 -41.31
CA ASN A 25 -38.90 17.62 -40.89
C ASN A 25 -38.23 16.70 -41.92
N VAL A 26 -37.43 17.25 -42.85
CA VAL A 26 -36.48 16.42 -43.59
C VAL A 26 -35.37 16.02 -42.62
N ALA A 27 -35.53 14.88 -41.96
CA ALA A 27 -34.46 14.27 -41.20
C ALA A 27 -33.22 14.20 -42.10
N ALA A 28 -32.19 14.97 -41.75
CA ALA A 28 -31.00 15.09 -42.58
C ALA A 28 -30.48 13.68 -42.95
N ALA A 29 -30.37 13.47 -44.26
CA ALA A 29 -30.14 12.16 -44.88
C ALA A 29 -28.91 11.45 -44.32
N ASN A 30 -28.94 10.12 -44.28
CA ASN A 30 -27.79 9.31 -43.91
C ASN A 30 -26.70 9.45 -44.98
N LYS A 31 -25.44 9.37 -44.56
CA LYS A 31 -24.28 9.29 -45.44
C LYS A 31 -23.56 7.98 -45.20
N TYR A 32 -23.31 7.24 -46.28
CA TYR A 32 -22.65 5.94 -46.25
C TYR A 32 -21.25 6.07 -46.81
N TRP A 33 -20.28 5.49 -46.11
CA TRP A 33 -18.91 5.34 -46.62
C TRP A 33 -18.88 4.27 -47.71
N VAL A 34 -18.38 4.64 -48.89
CA VAL A 34 -18.44 3.81 -50.11
C VAL A 34 -17.15 3.87 -50.92
N ALA A 35 -16.05 4.26 -50.29
CA ALA A 35 -14.79 4.45 -50.97
C ALA A 35 -14.33 3.16 -51.65
N ALA A 36 -13.84 3.30 -52.89
CA ALA A 36 -13.28 2.18 -53.65
C ALA A 36 -11.90 1.82 -53.12
N ASN A 37 -11.62 0.52 -52.99
CA ASN A 37 -10.29 0.04 -52.65
C ASN A 37 -9.40 0.04 -53.91
N ASN A 38 -8.75 1.16 -54.19
CA ASN A 38 -7.90 1.35 -55.37
C ASN A 38 -6.46 1.74 -55.01
N GLY A 39 -6.01 1.44 -53.78
CA GLY A 39 -4.66 1.72 -53.29
C GLY A 39 -4.35 3.18 -52.94
N THR A 40 -5.30 4.12 -53.12
CA THR A 40 -5.09 5.54 -52.74
C THR A 40 -5.70 5.86 -51.38
N THR A 41 -5.05 6.77 -50.63
CA THR A 41 -5.60 7.31 -49.37
C THR A 41 -6.96 7.95 -49.60
N LYS A 42 -7.94 7.61 -48.76
CA LYS A 42 -9.31 8.13 -48.87
C LYS A 42 -9.59 9.15 -47.79
N TYR A 43 -10.12 10.29 -48.22
CA TYR A 43 -10.35 11.43 -47.34
C TYR A 43 -11.81 11.61 -46.98
N TRP A 44 -12.08 11.99 -45.73
CA TRP A 44 -13.44 12.23 -45.22
C TRP A 44 -14.20 13.28 -46.03
N ASN A 45 -13.56 14.36 -46.43
CA ASN A 45 -14.16 15.49 -47.16
C ASN A 45 -13.94 15.40 -48.67
N ASP A 46 -13.83 14.18 -49.21
CA ASP A 46 -13.90 13.91 -50.64
C ASP A 46 -15.27 13.29 -50.97
N ASN A 47 -16.05 13.98 -51.81
CA ASN A 47 -17.41 13.59 -52.18
C ASN A 47 -17.45 12.24 -52.90
N ALA A 48 -16.38 11.85 -53.61
CA ALA A 48 -16.31 10.56 -54.30
C ALA A 48 -16.44 9.36 -53.35
N ASN A 49 -16.17 9.55 -52.06
CA ASN A 49 -16.19 8.46 -51.08
C ASN A 49 -17.53 8.29 -50.34
N TRP A 50 -18.56 9.06 -50.70
CA TRP A 50 -19.85 9.05 -50.01
C TRP A 50 -21.04 8.72 -50.91
N ALA A 51 -22.07 8.09 -50.33
CA ALA A 51 -23.40 7.89 -50.92
C ALA A 51 -24.53 8.28 -49.96
N ASN A 52 -25.73 8.57 -50.49
CA ASN A 52 -26.93 8.88 -49.69
C ASN A 52 -27.71 7.63 -49.21
N SER A 53 -27.37 6.44 -49.72
CA SER A 53 -28.02 5.18 -49.35
C SER A 53 -27.00 4.04 -49.29
N ARG A 54 -27.39 2.93 -48.65
CA ARG A 54 -26.51 1.76 -48.48
C ARG A 54 -26.04 1.20 -49.83
N THR A 55 -26.83 1.25 -50.89
CA THR A 55 -26.48 0.70 -52.21
C THR A 55 -26.34 1.74 -53.32
N GLY A 56 -26.63 3.02 -53.05
CA GLY A 56 -26.61 4.08 -54.06
C GLY A 56 -25.21 4.53 -54.47
N SER A 57 -25.08 5.16 -55.63
CA SER A 57 -23.79 5.53 -56.24
C SER A 57 -22.91 6.47 -55.37
N PRO A 58 -21.58 6.37 -55.49
CA PRO A 58 -20.64 7.33 -54.90
C PRO A 58 -20.79 8.74 -55.52
N GLY A 59 -20.18 9.75 -54.89
CA GLY A 59 -20.09 11.11 -55.45
C GLY A 59 -21.01 12.14 -54.78
N VAL A 60 -21.63 11.83 -53.65
CA VAL A 60 -22.47 12.81 -52.94
C VAL A 60 -21.65 13.70 -52.00
N ALA A 61 -22.18 14.87 -51.67
CA ALA A 61 -21.54 15.77 -50.70
C ALA A 61 -21.17 15.04 -49.40
N TYR A 62 -19.93 15.25 -48.93
CA TYR A 62 -19.42 14.66 -47.69
C TYR A 62 -20.25 15.08 -46.46
N PRO A 63 -20.19 14.31 -45.35
CA PRO A 63 -21.06 14.52 -44.22
C PRO A 63 -20.78 15.80 -43.41
N ARG A 64 -21.85 16.44 -42.95
CA ARG A 64 -21.85 17.57 -42.00
C ARG A 64 -22.62 17.23 -40.72
N ILE A 65 -22.60 18.14 -39.74
CA ILE A 65 -23.13 17.93 -38.37
C ILE A 65 -24.61 17.54 -38.29
N GLY A 66 -25.41 17.77 -39.34
CA GLY A 66 -26.81 17.35 -39.41
C GLY A 66 -27.01 15.86 -39.76
N GLN A 67 -26.01 15.21 -40.35
CA GLN A 67 -26.18 13.90 -41.01
C GLN A 67 -25.65 12.75 -40.16
N LYS A 68 -26.33 11.61 -40.22
CA LYS A 68 -25.83 10.37 -39.62
C LYS A 68 -24.84 9.74 -40.60
N VAL A 69 -23.65 9.42 -40.11
CA VAL A 69 -22.58 8.79 -40.89
C VAL A 69 -22.50 7.31 -40.57
N ILE A 70 -22.45 6.50 -41.62
CA ILE A 70 -22.52 5.05 -41.54
C ILE A 70 -21.32 4.44 -42.27
N PHE A 71 -20.52 3.70 -41.52
CA PHE A 71 -19.54 2.74 -42.03
C PHE A 71 -20.09 1.34 -41.84
N ASN A 72 -19.97 0.47 -42.84
CA ASN A 72 -20.45 -0.91 -42.79
C ASN A 72 -19.69 -1.76 -43.82
N SER A 73 -20.14 -3.00 -44.03
CA SER A 73 -19.53 -3.96 -44.97
C SER A 73 -19.48 -3.51 -46.44
N ARG A 74 -20.10 -2.38 -46.82
CA ARG A 74 -20.02 -1.88 -48.20
C ARG A 74 -18.62 -1.43 -48.59
N SER A 75 -17.88 -0.84 -47.65
CA SER A 75 -16.50 -0.44 -47.89
C SER A 75 -15.74 -0.57 -46.59
N THR A 76 -14.70 -1.39 -46.59
CA THR A 76 -13.77 -1.59 -45.47
C THR A 76 -12.56 -0.68 -45.53
N VAL A 77 -12.52 0.24 -46.50
CA VAL A 77 -11.37 1.12 -46.72
C VAL A 77 -11.24 2.13 -45.59
N ASP A 78 -10.00 2.41 -45.19
CA ASP A 78 -9.66 3.43 -44.21
C ASP A 78 -10.09 4.82 -44.67
N VAL A 79 -10.44 5.69 -43.72
CA VAL A 79 -10.71 7.11 -43.96
C VAL A 79 -9.73 7.95 -43.15
N THR A 80 -9.17 8.96 -43.79
CA THR A 80 -8.27 9.94 -43.17
C THR A 80 -8.93 11.32 -43.16
N LEU A 81 -8.85 12.01 -42.03
CA LEU A 81 -9.27 13.42 -41.93
C LEU A 81 -8.14 14.34 -42.44
N ARG A 82 -8.52 15.41 -43.14
CA ARG A 82 -7.65 16.56 -43.49
C ARG A 82 -8.22 17.90 -43.00
N ALA A 83 -9.29 17.82 -42.22
CA ALA A 83 -10.00 18.92 -41.58
C ALA A 83 -10.90 18.33 -40.49
N ASP A 84 -11.36 19.18 -39.57
CA ASP A 84 -12.33 18.78 -38.54
C ASP A 84 -13.61 18.21 -39.17
N ALA A 85 -14.03 17.04 -38.69
CA ALA A 85 -15.23 16.35 -39.13
C ALA A 85 -16.31 16.41 -38.06
N SER A 86 -17.55 16.67 -38.48
CA SER A 86 -18.70 16.73 -37.58
C SER A 86 -19.88 15.97 -38.16
N THR A 87 -20.55 15.18 -37.31
CA THR A 87 -21.71 14.36 -37.69
C THR A 87 -22.82 14.51 -36.66
N ARG A 88 -24.06 14.24 -37.08
CA ARG A 88 -25.16 14.08 -36.12
C ARG A 88 -24.96 12.81 -35.30
N ARG A 89 -24.48 11.74 -35.93
CA ARG A 89 -24.10 10.48 -35.27
C ARG A 89 -23.10 9.74 -36.13
N LEU A 90 -21.99 9.33 -35.55
CA LEU A 90 -21.05 8.37 -36.12
C LEU A 90 -21.49 6.95 -35.75
N GLN A 91 -21.63 6.09 -36.76
CA GLN A 91 -22.01 4.70 -36.55
C GLN A 91 -21.21 3.77 -37.48
N MET A 92 -20.37 2.90 -36.91
CA MET A 92 -19.62 1.86 -37.61
C MET A 92 -20.27 0.52 -37.28
N PHE A 93 -20.82 -0.16 -38.28
CA PHE A 93 -21.49 -1.45 -38.13
C PHE A 93 -20.54 -2.63 -38.34
N ASN A 94 -21.00 -3.82 -37.95
CA ASN A 94 -20.36 -5.10 -38.27
C ASN A 94 -20.02 -5.19 -39.76
N GLY A 95 -18.83 -5.71 -40.04
CA GLY A 95 -18.27 -5.84 -41.39
C GLY A 95 -17.49 -4.62 -41.88
N TYR A 96 -17.50 -3.48 -41.17
CA TYR A 96 -16.48 -2.45 -41.39
C TYR A 96 -15.21 -2.81 -40.62
N THR A 97 -14.12 -3.10 -41.33
CA THR A 97 -12.83 -3.46 -40.71
C THR A 97 -11.76 -2.39 -40.84
N GLY A 98 -12.07 -1.27 -41.51
CA GLY A 98 -11.14 -0.18 -41.72
C GLY A 98 -10.94 0.72 -40.49
N THR A 99 -10.12 1.74 -40.68
CA THR A 99 -9.75 2.73 -39.68
C THR A 99 -10.26 4.11 -40.05
N ILE A 100 -10.92 4.78 -39.11
CA ILE A 100 -11.13 6.23 -39.13
C ILE A 100 -9.93 6.89 -38.44
N ASN A 101 -8.98 7.38 -39.23
CA ASN A 101 -7.82 8.12 -38.74
C ASN A 101 -8.12 9.62 -38.66
N ALA A 102 -8.17 10.14 -37.42
CA ALA A 102 -8.45 11.55 -37.19
C ALA A 102 -7.29 12.49 -37.58
N ASN A 103 -6.06 11.97 -37.70
CA ASN A 103 -4.92 12.62 -38.38
C ASN A 103 -4.70 14.11 -38.02
N GLY A 104 -4.67 14.43 -36.73
CA GLY A 104 -4.46 15.80 -36.24
C GLY A 104 -5.72 16.66 -36.17
N HIS A 105 -6.91 16.10 -36.42
CA HIS A 105 -8.17 16.84 -36.47
C HIS A 105 -9.21 16.32 -35.47
N ASN A 106 -10.23 17.13 -35.20
CA ASN A 106 -11.34 16.75 -34.34
C ASN A 106 -12.38 15.93 -35.10
N LEU A 107 -12.79 14.81 -34.52
CA LEU A 107 -13.94 14.03 -34.95
C LEU A 107 -15.08 14.21 -33.94
N THR A 108 -16.10 14.94 -34.34
CA THR A 108 -17.26 15.24 -33.50
C THR A 108 -18.48 14.40 -33.90
N SER A 109 -19.05 13.68 -32.95
CA SER A 109 -20.34 13.01 -33.10
C SER A 109 -21.37 13.60 -32.15
N ARG A 110 -22.38 14.31 -32.67
CA ARG A 110 -23.36 15.00 -31.81
C ARG A 110 -24.13 14.03 -30.93
N GLN A 111 -24.57 12.88 -31.45
CA GLN A 111 -25.44 11.90 -30.79
C GLN A 111 -24.74 10.56 -30.51
N GLY A 112 -23.65 10.60 -29.72
CA GLY A 112 -22.89 9.40 -29.33
C GLY A 112 -22.09 8.81 -30.49
N ALA A 113 -21.06 8.02 -30.20
CA ALA A 113 -20.32 7.26 -31.21
C ALA A 113 -20.62 5.77 -31.02
N ARG A 114 -21.21 5.13 -32.02
CA ARG A 114 -21.56 3.69 -31.96
C ARG A 114 -20.61 2.91 -32.85
N VAL A 115 -19.63 2.27 -32.24
CA VAL A 115 -18.58 1.52 -32.93
C VAL A 115 -18.81 0.05 -32.64
N TYR A 116 -19.34 -0.67 -33.63
CA TYR A 116 -19.60 -2.11 -33.54
C TYR A 116 -18.47 -2.94 -34.15
N SER A 117 -17.71 -2.36 -35.09
CA SER A 117 -16.52 -2.97 -35.69
C SER A 117 -15.56 -1.92 -36.23
N GLY A 118 -14.31 -2.31 -36.52
CA GLY A 118 -13.28 -1.45 -37.09
C GLY A 118 -12.62 -0.55 -36.05
N THR A 119 -11.78 0.37 -36.52
CA THR A 119 -10.93 1.19 -35.63
C THR A 119 -11.25 2.67 -35.75
N ILE A 120 -11.27 3.39 -34.63
CA ILE A 120 -11.10 4.85 -34.61
C ILE A 120 -9.72 5.14 -34.02
N LEU A 121 -8.85 5.74 -34.82
CA LEU A 121 -7.52 6.19 -34.41
C LEU A 121 -7.56 7.70 -34.12
N VAL A 122 -7.24 8.08 -32.89
CA VAL A 122 -7.21 9.45 -32.39
C VAL A 122 -5.77 9.80 -32.00
N PRO A 123 -4.91 10.21 -32.96
CA PRO A 123 -3.51 10.52 -32.70
C PRO A 123 -3.35 11.88 -32.00
N SER A 124 -2.09 12.29 -31.78
CA SER A 124 -1.77 13.63 -31.26
C SER A 124 -2.45 14.74 -32.07
N GLY A 125 -2.82 15.83 -31.39
CA GLY A 125 -3.60 16.93 -31.96
C GLY A 125 -5.08 16.61 -32.24
N SER A 126 -5.50 15.34 -32.14
CA SER A 126 -6.87 14.91 -32.47
C SER A 126 -7.74 14.76 -31.24
N LYS A 127 -9.06 14.85 -31.45
CA LYS A 127 -10.05 14.57 -30.40
C LYS A 127 -11.27 13.85 -30.97
N LEU A 128 -11.66 12.76 -30.32
CA LEU A 128 -13.00 12.21 -30.48
C LEU A 128 -13.92 12.80 -29.41
N ARG A 129 -14.96 13.53 -29.83
CA ARG A 129 -15.89 14.19 -28.91
C ARG A 129 -17.34 13.84 -29.23
N THR A 130 -18.11 13.55 -28.18
CA THR A 130 -19.58 13.53 -28.25
C THR A 130 -20.20 14.75 -27.55
N ILE A 131 -21.32 15.24 -28.08
CA ILE A 131 -21.90 16.53 -27.65
C ILE A 131 -23.14 16.36 -26.78
N THR A 132 -24.03 15.43 -27.12
CA THR A 132 -25.27 15.19 -26.38
C THR A 132 -25.14 13.98 -25.45
N ARG A 133 -26.20 13.61 -24.75
CA ARG A 133 -26.19 12.53 -23.74
C ARG A 133 -26.44 11.13 -24.30
N HIS A 134 -26.47 11.00 -25.63
CA HIS A 134 -26.65 9.71 -26.28
C HIS A 134 -25.46 8.79 -25.98
N TYR A 135 -25.76 7.51 -25.83
CA TYR A 135 -24.80 6.46 -25.56
C TYR A 135 -23.75 6.35 -26.67
N SER A 136 -22.50 6.22 -26.25
CA SER A 136 -21.42 5.67 -27.05
C SER A 136 -21.21 4.19 -26.71
N ILE A 137 -20.88 3.40 -27.73
CA ILE A 137 -20.67 1.95 -27.62
C ILE A 137 -19.37 1.61 -28.34
N ILE A 138 -18.57 0.75 -27.72
CA ILE A 138 -17.41 0.07 -28.32
C ILE A 138 -17.67 -1.43 -28.17
N ASP A 139 -18.16 -2.08 -29.23
CA ASP A 139 -18.58 -3.49 -29.20
C ASP A 139 -17.43 -4.45 -29.51
N THR A 140 -17.63 -5.76 -29.37
CA THR A 140 -16.59 -6.81 -29.51
C THR A 140 -15.65 -6.69 -30.72
N GLY A 141 -16.12 -6.21 -31.87
CA GLY A 141 -15.28 -6.05 -33.07
C GLY A 141 -14.58 -4.70 -33.21
N ALA A 142 -14.73 -3.81 -32.22
CA ALA A 142 -14.36 -2.41 -32.32
C ALA A 142 -13.14 -2.05 -31.46
N THR A 143 -12.30 -1.17 -32.00
CA THR A 143 -11.18 -0.56 -31.29
C THR A 143 -11.27 0.96 -31.37
N ILE A 144 -11.11 1.64 -30.23
CA ILE A 144 -10.79 3.07 -30.19
C ILE A 144 -9.40 3.22 -29.58
N THR A 145 -8.47 3.80 -30.33
CA THR A 145 -7.11 4.05 -29.85
C THR A 145 -6.83 5.54 -29.81
N ALA A 146 -6.48 6.04 -28.63
CA ALA A 146 -6.27 7.46 -28.39
C ALA A 146 -5.00 7.77 -27.59
N THR A 147 -3.96 6.91 -27.62
CA THR A 147 -2.77 6.98 -26.77
C THR A 147 -2.21 8.39 -26.57
N ASN A 148 -2.13 9.19 -27.64
CA ASN A 148 -1.63 10.59 -27.60
C ASN A 148 -2.72 11.65 -27.90
N GLY A 149 -3.97 11.23 -28.07
CA GLY A 149 -5.10 12.09 -28.41
C GLY A 149 -5.93 12.52 -27.20
N ARG A 150 -7.16 12.95 -27.44
CA ARG A 150 -8.14 13.28 -26.38
C ARG A 150 -9.48 12.63 -26.63
N LEU A 151 -10.12 12.17 -25.56
CA LEU A 151 -11.45 11.58 -25.61
C LEU A 151 -12.42 12.35 -24.71
N HIS A 152 -13.61 12.65 -25.24
CA HIS A 152 -14.67 13.31 -24.47
C HIS A 152 -16.03 12.72 -24.81
N PHE A 153 -16.64 12.05 -23.84
CA PHE A 153 -17.98 11.49 -23.96
C PHE A 153 -18.96 12.26 -23.08
N ASN A 154 -19.85 13.02 -23.70
CA ASN A 154 -20.87 13.79 -22.97
C ASN A 154 -22.07 12.91 -22.54
N GLY A 155 -22.26 11.76 -23.20
CA GLY A 155 -23.21 10.73 -22.81
C GLY A 155 -22.55 9.55 -22.10
N ASN A 156 -23.29 8.46 -22.00
CA ASN A 156 -22.79 7.22 -21.41
C ASN A 156 -21.73 6.58 -22.33
N LEU A 157 -20.72 5.95 -21.74
CA LEU A 157 -19.72 5.15 -22.45
C LEU A 157 -19.89 3.69 -22.02
N ASN A 158 -20.15 2.81 -22.99
CA ASN A 158 -20.24 1.37 -22.77
C ASN A 158 -19.20 0.65 -23.64
N ILE A 159 -18.17 0.08 -23.01
CA ILE A 159 -17.17 -0.78 -23.65
C ILE A 159 -17.73 -2.21 -23.56
N ARG A 160 -18.47 -2.61 -24.58
CA ARG A 160 -19.23 -3.87 -24.62
C ARG A 160 -18.43 -4.96 -25.33
N GLY A 161 -17.36 -5.43 -24.69
CA GLY A 161 -16.48 -6.46 -25.25
C GLY A 161 -15.44 -5.96 -26.26
N GLY A 162 -15.51 -4.69 -26.70
CA GLY A 162 -14.49 -4.08 -27.56
C GLY A 162 -13.30 -3.51 -26.79
N THR A 163 -12.39 -2.84 -27.50
CA THR A 163 -11.13 -2.32 -26.94
C THR A 163 -11.10 -0.79 -26.93
N LEU A 164 -10.79 -0.21 -25.77
CA LEU A 164 -10.50 1.20 -25.60
C LEU A 164 -9.07 1.38 -25.08
N ASN A 165 -8.18 1.85 -25.95
CA ASN A 165 -6.86 2.32 -25.55
C ASN A 165 -6.95 3.83 -25.27
N ALA A 166 -7.02 4.17 -23.99
CA ALA A 166 -7.23 5.53 -23.50
C ALA A 166 -6.01 6.43 -23.80
N PRO A 167 -6.17 7.77 -23.76
CA PRO A 167 -5.04 8.67 -23.84
C PRO A 167 -4.21 8.65 -22.55
N SER A 168 -2.89 8.89 -22.67
CA SER A 168 -2.03 9.21 -21.52
C SER A 168 -2.34 10.55 -20.88
N GLY A 169 -3.11 11.41 -21.56
CA GLY A 169 -3.69 12.62 -21.01
C GLY A 169 -5.07 12.37 -20.36
N PHE A 170 -6.11 12.98 -20.92
CA PHE A 170 -7.45 12.99 -20.32
C PHE A 170 -8.52 12.29 -21.16
N LEU A 171 -9.24 11.37 -20.52
CA LEU A 171 -10.53 10.83 -20.97
C LEU A 171 -11.65 11.40 -20.09
N THR A 172 -12.53 12.22 -20.64
CA THR A 172 -13.67 12.76 -19.88
C THR A 172 -14.96 12.00 -20.19
N VAL A 173 -15.67 11.57 -19.14
CA VAL A 173 -17.01 10.96 -19.24
C VAL A 173 -18.00 11.71 -18.36
N ARG A 174 -19.11 12.18 -18.94
CA ARG A 174 -20.19 12.90 -18.21
C ARG A 174 -21.44 12.05 -17.97
N GLY A 175 -21.52 10.91 -18.64
CA GLY A 175 -22.57 9.90 -18.46
C GLY A 175 -22.13 8.77 -17.53
N ASN A 176 -22.85 7.65 -17.60
CA ASN A 176 -22.45 6.40 -16.97
C ASN A 176 -21.23 5.81 -17.68
N TRP A 177 -20.47 5.02 -16.94
CA TRP A 177 -19.40 4.17 -17.45
C TRP A 177 -19.79 2.70 -17.24
N ALA A 178 -19.64 1.88 -18.27
CA ALA A 178 -19.74 0.44 -18.16
C ALA A 178 -18.65 -0.21 -19.03
N ASN A 179 -17.96 -1.21 -18.49
CA ASN A 179 -16.87 -1.87 -19.19
C ASN A 179 -16.91 -3.40 -19.07
N SER A 180 -17.47 -4.08 -20.06
CA SER A 180 -17.36 -5.52 -20.21
C SER A 180 -16.29 -5.93 -21.24
N GLY A 181 -15.49 -5.00 -21.76
CA GLY A 181 -14.42 -5.23 -22.75
C GLY A 181 -13.02 -4.95 -22.22
N THR A 182 -12.11 -4.50 -23.08
CA THR A 182 -10.72 -4.18 -22.71
C THR A 182 -10.55 -2.66 -22.60
N PHE A 183 -10.02 -2.20 -21.46
CA PHE A 183 -9.62 -0.83 -21.22
C PHE A 183 -8.13 -0.78 -20.89
N THR A 184 -7.37 -0.03 -21.67
CA THR A 184 -5.94 0.23 -21.40
C THR A 184 -5.78 1.70 -21.07
N HIS A 185 -5.39 1.99 -19.83
CA HIS A 185 -5.36 3.35 -19.30
C HIS A 185 -4.20 4.22 -19.82
N ASN A 186 -3.10 3.63 -20.28
CA ASN A 186 -1.89 4.32 -20.78
C ASN A 186 -1.36 5.41 -19.83
N SER A 187 -1.36 5.11 -18.53
CA SER A 187 -1.03 6.05 -17.45
C SER A 187 -1.82 7.38 -17.46
N GLY A 188 -2.99 7.41 -18.09
CA GLY A 188 -3.83 8.61 -18.19
C GLY A 188 -4.84 8.79 -17.07
N THR A 189 -5.53 9.93 -17.11
CA THR A 189 -6.59 10.27 -16.14
C THR A 189 -7.98 10.14 -16.77
N VAL A 190 -8.84 9.34 -16.12
CA VAL A 190 -10.28 9.32 -16.38
C VAL A 190 -10.96 10.35 -15.50
N ILE A 191 -11.52 11.38 -16.12
CA ILE A 191 -12.28 12.43 -15.45
C ILE A 191 -13.77 12.10 -15.54
N PHE A 192 -14.37 11.78 -14.40
CA PHE A 192 -15.81 11.67 -14.31
C PHE A 192 -16.45 13.02 -13.93
N ASN A 193 -17.24 13.57 -14.84
CA ASN A 193 -17.83 14.91 -14.73
C ASN A 193 -19.36 14.89 -14.96
N PRO A 194 -20.13 14.26 -14.05
CA PRO A 194 -21.58 14.24 -14.14
C PRO A 194 -22.17 15.66 -14.04
N SER A 195 -23.01 16.03 -15.01
CA SER A 195 -23.48 17.42 -15.16
C SER A 195 -24.96 17.66 -14.80
N ARG A 196 -25.78 16.61 -14.59
CA ARG A 196 -27.23 16.78 -14.34
C ARG A 196 -27.80 15.82 -13.31
N ASN A 197 -27.61 14.52 -13.52
CA ASN A 197 -28.08 13.50 -12.58
C ASN A 197 -26.90 12.67 -12.10
N ASN A 198 -27.16 11.87 -11.08
CA ASN A 198 -26.22 10.89 -10.56
C ASN A 198 -25.86 9.88 -11.65
N ARG A 199 -24.65 9.32 -11.58
CA ARG A 199 -24.13 8.38 -12.58
C ARG A 199 -23.62 7.12 -11.92
N LEU A 200 -23.72 6.03 -12.66
CA LEU A 200 -23.20 4.72 -12.29
C LEU A 200 -21.87 4.50 -13.02
N ILE A 201 -20.89 3.99 -12.31
CA ILE A 201 -19.63 3.49 -12.84
C ILE A 201 -19.57 1.99 -12.57
N ASN A 202 -19.50 1.21 -13.63
CA ASN A 202 -19.21 -0.21 -13.60
C ASN A 202 -17.81 -0.42 -14.22
N PRO A 203 -16.75 -0.54 -13.41
CA PRO A 203 -15.37 -0.79 -13.86
C PRO A 203 -15.23 -2.09 -14.67
N GLY A 204 -16.07 -3.08 -14.37
CA GLY A 204 -16.05 -4.40 -14.98
C GLY A 204 -15.05 -5.36 -14.33
N GLY A 205 -14.77 -5.19 -13.05
CA GLY A 205 -13.75 -5.89 -12.27
C GLY A 205 -12.43 -5.15 -12.09
N THR A 206 -11.47 -5.82 -11.46
CA THR A 206 -10.18 -5.28 -10.98
C THR A 206 -8.97 -5.71 -11.80
N GLY A 207 -9.14 -6.55 -12.83
CA GLY A 207 -8.03 -7.00 -13.67
C GLY A 207 -7.31 -5.85 -14.40
N SER A 208 -6.07 -6.06 -14.83
CA SER A 208 -5.23 -5.03 -15.48
C SER A 208 -5.84 -4.39 -16.73
N THR A 209 -6.77 -5.07 -17.39
CA THR A 209 -7.54 -4.56 -18.55
C THR A 209 -8.82 -3.81 -18.16
N LYS A 210 -9.04 -3.59 -16.87
CA LYS A 210 -10.21 -2.94 -16.27
C LYS A 210 -9.79 -1.80 -15.34
N ALA A 211 -8.62 -1.94 -14.72
CA ALA A 211 -8.03 -0.96 -13.84
C ALA A 211 -7.93 0.42 -14.48
N PHE A 212 -8.18 1.43 -13.67
CA PHE A 212 -7.85 2.81 -14.00
C PHE A 212 -6.40 3.08 -13.61
N TYR A 213 -5.80 4.11 -14.21
CA TYR A 213 -4.61 4.71 -13.60
C TYR A 213 -5.09 5.81 -12.68
N ASN A 214 -5.37 7.00 -13.20
CA ASN A 214 -5.84 8.10 -12.37
C ASN A 214 -7.35 8.30 -12.56
N VAL A 215 -8.08 8.36 -11.46
CA VAL A 215 -9.51 8.67 -11.42
C VAL A 215 -9.71 10.03 -10.77
N LYS A 216 -10.29 10.96 -11.53
CA LYS A 216 -10.65 12.28 -11.02
C LYS A 216 -12.14 12.53 -11.11
N LYS A 217 -12.78 12.67 -9.95
CA LYS A 217 -14.18 13.08 -9.84
C LYS A 217 -14.28 14.59 -9.77
N VAL A 218 -15.08 15.16 -10.68
CA VAL A 218 -15.43 16.59 -10.68
C VAL A 218 -16.94 16.79 -10.80
N GLY A 219 -17.39 18.01 -10.53
CA GLY A 219 -18.80 18.40 -10.64
C GLY A 219 -19.67 17.90 -9.48
N ASN A 220 -20.67 18.68 -9.09
CA ASN A 220 -21.40 18.52 -7.82
C ASN A 220 -22.43 17.36 -7.76
N LYS A 221 -22.38 16.39 -8.68
CA LYS A 221 -23.31 15.25 -8.71
C LYS A 221 -22.67 13.99 -8.15
N ILE A 222 -23.51 13.03 -7.77
CA ILE A 222 -23.08 11.76 -7.18
C ILE A 222 -22.62 10.79 -8.27
N ILE A 223 -21.48 10.15 -8.05
CA ILE A 223 -21.13 8.89 -8.70
C ILE A 223 -21.40 7.74 -7.73
N LYS A 224 -21.98 6.68 -8.28
CA LYS A 224 -22.21 5.41 -7.62
C LYS A 224 -21.35 4.34 -8.29
N LEU A 225 -20.63 3.58 -7.50
CA LEU A 225 -19.86 2.42 -7.94
C LEU A 225 -20.76 1.18 -7.87
N SER A 226 -20.70 0.30 -8.87
CA SER A 226 -21.56 -0.90 -8.92
C SER A 226 -20.81 -2.22 -8.85
N ASP A 227 -19.49 -2.17 -8.74
CA ASP A 227 -18.57 -3.30 -8.74
C ASP A 227 -17.20 -2.80 -8.26
N ASP A 228 -16.31 -3.69 -7.83
CA ASP A 228 -14.99 -3.33 -7.30
C ASP A 228 -14.14 -2.57 -8.32
N ILE A 229 -13.25 -1.71 -7.83
CA ILE A 229 -12.39 -0.85 -8.66
C ILE A 229 -10.93 -0.93 -8.23
N SER A 230 -10.05 -1.07 -9.21
CA SER A 230 -8.61 -0.88 -9.04
C SER A 230 -8.15 0.37 -9.76
N LEU A 231 -7.32 1.16 -9.09
CA LEU A 231 -6.78 2.42 -9.61
C LEU A 231 -5.39 2.72 -9.04
N ASN A 232 -4.67 3.63 -9.69
CA ASN A 232 -3.46 4.25 -9.13
C ASN A 232 -3.84 5.43 -8.23
N ASP A 233 -4.19 6.58 -8.81
CA ASP A 233 -4.57 7.76 -8.03
C ASP A 233 -6.08 7.97 -8.01
N PHE A 234 -6.63 8.28 -6.83
CA PHE A 234 -8.01 8.66 -6.64
C PHE A 234 -8.13 10.09 -6.15
N GLU A 235 -8.88 10.93 -6.88
CA GLU A 235 -9.14 12.30 -6.47
C GLU A 235 -10.62 12.65 -6.60
N ILE A 236 -11.22 13.17 -5.52
CA ILE A 236 -12.43 13.99 -5.59
C ILE A 236 -12.03 15.45 -5.48
N ALA A 237 -12.09 16.19 -6.60
CA ALA A 237 -11.66 17.58 -6.69
C ALA A 237 -12.47 18.50 -5.75
N LEU A 238 -12.00 19.72 -5.51
CA LEU A 238 -12.77 20.75 -4.80
C LEU A 238 -14.17 20.92 -5.41
N ARG A 239 -15.22 20.86 -4.59
CA ARG A 239 -16.64 20.88 -5.04
C ARG A 239 -16.96 19.76 -6.06
N GLY A 240 -16.27 18.62 -5.93
CA GLY A 240 -16.38 17.44 -6.76
C GLY A 240 -17.61 16.58 -6.49
N GLY A 241 -18.51 17.01 -5.59
CA GLY A 241 -19.72 16.26 -5.27
C GLY A 241 -19.40 15.00 -4.46
N THR A 242 -20.16 13.93 -4.70
CA THR A 242 -20.03 12.69 -3.93
C THR A 242 -19.51 11.54 -4.80
N TRP A 243 -18.58 10.76 -4.27
CA TRP A 243 -18.29 9.41 -4.73
C TRP A 243 -18.85 8.41 -3.72
N ASN A 244 -19.76 7.56 -4.15
CA ASN A 244 -20.38 6.55 -3.32
C ASN A 244 -19.94 5.17 -3.79
N ALA A 245 -19.10 4.51 -2.99
CA ALA A 245 -18.55 3.18 -3.28
C ALA A 245 -19.61 2.07 -3.18
N GLN A 246 -20.75 2.33 -2.52
CA GLN A 246 -21.86 1.38 -2.34
C GLN A 246 -21.44 0.03 -1.72
N GLY A 247 -20.37 0.00 -0.92
CA GLY A 247 -19.84 -1.24 -0.35
C GLY A 247 -18.92 -2.04 -1.26
N ASN A 248 -18.63 -1.57 -2.48
CA ASN A 248 -17.66 -2.21 -3.35
C ASN A 248 -16.24 -1.76 -3.00
N ASP A 249 -15.31 -2.71 -3.03
CA ASP A 249 -13.93 -2.52 -2.59
C ASP A 249 -13.14 -1.65 -3.58
N MET A 250 -12.14 -0.95 -3.04
CA MET A 250 -11.26 -0.07 -3.81
C MET A 250 -9.80 -0.43 -3.55
N SER A 251 -9.08 -0.87 -4.59
CA SER A 251 -7.64 -1.09 -4.55
C SER A 251 -6.91 0.11 -5.16
N VAL A 252 -5.95 0.66 -4.41
CA VAL A 252 -5.26 1.92 -4.70
C VAL A 252 -3.76 1.66 -4.69
N SER A 253 -3.10 1.82 -5.85
CA SER A 253 -1.63 1.70 -5.97
C SER A 253 -0.87 3.02 -5.87
N GLY A 254 -1.58 4.15 -5.87
CA GLY A 254 -1.05 5.51 -5.74
C GLY A 254 -1.73 6.28 -4.61
N ASN A 255 -2.02 7.57 -4.83
CA ASN A 255 -2.48 8.47 -3.76
C ASN A 255 -4.01 8.55 -3.66
N TRP A 256 -4.49 8.89 -2.46
CA TRP A 256 -5.91 9.10 -2.18
C TRP A 256 -6.19 10.55 -1.76
N LYS A 257 -7.09 11.23 -2.47
CA LYS A 257 -7.40 12.63 -2.20
C LYS A 257 -8.89 12.95 -2.21
N VAL A 258 -9.40 13.48 -1.10
CA VAL A 258 -10.77 14.00 -0.97
C VAL A 258 -10.72 15.46 -0.52
N ASN A 259 -10.94 16.37 -1.46
CA ASN A 259 -10.85 17.81 -1.19
C ASN A 259 -12.09 18.35 -0.43
N ASN A 260 -11.97 19.57 0.08
CA ASN A 260 -13.09 20.29 0.70
C ASN A 260 -14.33 20.37 -0.22
N ARG A 261 -15.53 20.42 0.40
CA ARG A 261 -16.84 20.50 -0.27
C ARG A 261 -17.10 19.33 -1.24
N SER A 262 -16.47 18.20 -0.96
CA SER A 262 -16.67 16.91 -1.62
C SER A 262 -16.92 15.84 -0.56
N VAL A 263 -17.44 14.69 -0.96
CA VAL A 263 -17.76 13.60 -0.03
C VAL A 263 -17.39 12.26 -0.67
N TYR A 264 -16.66 11.44 0.07
CA TYR A 264 -16.58 10.01 -0.17
C TYR A 264 -17.53 9.29 0.81
N THR A 265 -18.30 8.31 0.32
CA THR A 265 -19.12 7.44 1.16
C THR A 265 -18.77 5.98 0.88
N HIS A 266 -18.21 5.30 1.86
CA HIS A 266 -17.71 3.92 1.81
C HIS A 266 -18.84 2.90 1.53
N GLY A 267 -19.97 3.00 2.24
CA GLY A 267 -21.04 1.98 2.13
C GLY A 267 -20.61 0.60 2.65
N ASN A 268 -19.69 0.59 3.61
CA ASN A 268 -19.11 -0.58 4.28
C ASN A 268 -18.07 -1.36 3.47
N ASN A 269 -17.39 -0.69 2.54
CA ASN A 269 -16.34 -1.30 1.74
C ASN A 269 -14.97 -1.35 2.44
N THR A 270 -14.03 -2.00 1.80
CA THR A 270 -12.60 -1.94 2.11
C THR A 270 -11.87 -1.08 1.08
N VAL A 271 -11.03 -0.17 1.58
CA VAL A 271 -10.03 0.53 0.75
C VAL A 271 -8.66 -0.06 1.07
N THR A 272 -7.98 -0.61 0.06
CA THR A 272 -6.68 -1.26 0.19
C THR A 272 -5.60 -0.45 -0.52
N PHE A 273 -4.58 -0.02 0.21
CA PHE A 273 -3.38 0.62 -0.32
C PHE A 273 -2.32 -0.45 -0.57
N SER A 274 -1.99 -0.70 -1.85
CA SER A 274 -1.10 -1.79 -2.27
C SER A 274 -0.11 -1.33 -3.34
N GLY A 275 0.37 -0.09 -3.22
CA GLY A 275 1.35 0.49 -4.13
C GLY A 275 2.75 -0.12 -3.99
N SER A 276 3.67 0.40 -4.79
CA SER A 276 5.11 0.05 -4.73
C SER A 276 6.00 1.25 -4.44
N SER A 277 5.40 2.44 -4.29
CA SER A 277 6.04 3.69 -3.87
C SER A 277 5.28 4.23 -2.67
N SER A 278 5.80 5.25 -1.99
CA SER A 278 5.05 5.92 -0.93
C SER A 278 3.67 6.35 -1.41
N GLN A 279 2.66 6.24 -0.54
CA GLN A 279 1.28 6.62 -0.84
C GLN A 279 0.77 7.60 0.21
N GLU A 280 0.09 8.66 -0.22
CA GLU A 280 -0.45 9.70 0.66
C GLU A 280 -1.98 9.61 0.75
N ILE A 281 -2.51 9.70 1.97
CA ILE A 281 -3.93 9.84 2.28
C ILE A 281 -4.24 11.29 2.65
N ASN A 282 -4.83 12.01 1.70
CA ASN A 282 -5.18 13.42 1.83
C ASN A 282 -6.69 13.64 1.90
N VAL A 283 -7.25 13.65 3.11
CA VAL A 283 -8.71 13.71 3.32
C VAL A 283 -9.07 14.98 4.07
N TYR A 284 -9.93 15.80 3.51
CA TYR A 284 -10.48 16.94 4.23
C TYR A 284 -11.35 16.45 5.42
N PRO A 285 -11.30 17.11 6.59
CA PRO A 285 -11.97 16.61 7.80
C PRO A 285 -13.45 16.28 7.57
N SER A 286 -13.87 15.10 8.07
CA SER A 286 -15.24 14.57 8.00
C SER A 286 -15.81 14.41 6.57
N ARG A 287 -14.96 14.20 5.56
CA ARG A 287 -15.38 14.09 4.14
C ARG A 287 -15.00 12.79 3.46
N GLY A 288 -14.19 11.94 4.07
CA GLY A 288 -13.68 10.75 3.40
C GLY A 288 -13.21 9.68 4.36
N ASP A 289 -13.98 9.50 5.43
CA ASP A 289 -13.80 8.45 6.41
C ASP A 289 -13.87 7.07 5.71
N PHE A 290 -13.13 6.11 6.24
CA PHE A 290 -13.10 4.75 5.75
C PHE A 290 -14.02 3.87 6.58
N TYR A 291 -14.48 2.75 6.02
CA TYR A 291 -15.09 1.71 6.84
C TYR A 291 -14.05 0.69 7.27
N ASN A 292 -13.48 -0.02 6.30
CA ASN A 292 -12.23 -0.75 6.48
C ASN A 292 -11.12 -0.04 5.68
N LEU A 293 -9.97 0.13 6.32
CA LEU A 293 -8.74 0.57 5.68
C LEU A 293 -7.71 -0.56 5.80
N ARG A 294 -7.15 -1.01 4.67
CA ARG A 294 -6.08 -2.00 4.64
C ARG A 294 -4.81 -1.40 4.04
N VAL A 295 -3.72 -1.48 4.79
CA VAL A 295 -2.39 -1.05 4.37
C VAL A 295 -1.58 -2.29 4.02
N SER A 296 -1.38 -2.50 2.72
CA SER A 296 -0.71 -3.67 2.12
C SER A 296 0.56 -3.30 1.33
N ASN A 297 0.92 -2.02 1.29
CA ASN A 297 2.15 -1.57 0.65
C ASN A 297 3.34 -1.93 1.55
N THR A 298 4.08 -2.95 1.13
CA THR A 298 5.28 -3.44 1.83
C THR A 298 6.57 -2.86 1.26
N ALA A 299 6.49 -2.08 0.17
CA ALA A 299 7.65 -1.47 -0.46
C ALA A 299 7.96 -0.07 0.09
N ALA A 300 6.96 0.62 0.63
CA ALA A 300 7.08 1.96 1.18
C ALA A 300 5.93 2.29 2.15
N THR A 301 6.10 3.37 2.91
CA THR A 301 5.10 3.87 3.86
C THR A 301 3.83 4.37 3.16
N VAL A 302 2.68 4.09 3.77
CA VAL A 302 1.41 4.81 3.52
C VAL A 302 1.26 5.85 4.61
N SER A 303 1.24 7.13 4.25
CA SER A 303 1.19 8.25 5.18
C SER A 303 -0.16 8.98 5.14
N ALA A 304 -0.57 9.54 6.28
CA ALA A 304 -1.76 10.39 6.42
C ALA A 304 -1.38 11.78 6.95
N ASP A 305 -0.70 12.59 6.14
CA ASP A 305 -0.07 13.87 6.52
C ASP A 305 -1.00 15.10 6.57
N SER A 306 -2.31 14.91 6.39
CA SER A 306 -3.20 16.03 6.05
C SER A 306 -4.14 16.43 7.17
N ASN A 307 -4.95 15.50 7.69
CA ASN A 307 -5.98 15.72 8.69
C ASN A 307 -6.27 14.42 9.44
N ALA A 308 -7.03 14.52 10.52
CA ALA A 308 -7.52 13.37 11.27
C ALA A 308 -8.19 12.32 10.37
N ILE A 309 -7.89 11.05 10.63
CA ILE A 309 -8.44 9.90 9.91
C ILE A 309 -9.43 9.16 10.81
N VAL A 310 -10.60 8.88 10.25
CA VAL A 310 -11.65 8.08 10.90
C VAL A 310 -11.89 6.82 10.08
N ILE A 311 -11.89 5.69 10.77
CA ILE A 311 -12.11 4.35 10.22
C ILE A 311 -13.24 3.71 11.05
N ASP A 312 -14.43 3.59 10.48
CA ASP A 312 -15.62 3.19 11.24
C ASP A 312 -15.52 1.76 11.81
N ASN A 313 -14.74 0.88 11.18
CA ASN A 313 -14.63 -0.52 11.55
C ASN A 313 -13.17 -0.94 11.78
N THR A 314 -12.46 -1.42 10.75
CA THR A 314 -11.15 -2.05 10.96
C THR A 314 -10.04 -1.34 10.20
N LEU A 315 -8.98 -0.97 10.92
CA LEU A 315 -7.66 -0.68 10.37
C LEU A 315 -6.85 -1.98 10.34
N THR A 316 -6.47 -2.44 9.16
CA THR A 316 -5.56 -3.57 8.97
C THR A 316 -4.23 -3.09 8.41
N ILE A 317 -3.13 -3.45 9.07
CA ILE A 317 -1.77 -3.22 8.56
C ILE A 317 -1.14 -4.60 8.32
N ASP A 318 -0.82 -4.89 7.07
CA ASP A 318 -0.24 -6.18 6.70
C ASP A 318 1.23 -6.29 7.15
N SER A 319 1.73 -7.53 7.20
CA SER A 319 3.13 -7.80 7.54
C SER A 319 4.09 -7.06 6.61
N ASN A 320 5.11 -6.41 7.20
CA ASN A 320 6.09 -5.56 6.55
C ASN A 320 5.53 -4.28 5.90
N ALA A 321 4.25 -3.95 6.13
CA ALA A 321 3.69 -2.67 5.74
C ALA A 321 3.75 -1.68 6.90
N THR A 322 3.81 -0.40 6.56
CA THR A 322 3.87 0.70 7.53
C THR A 322 2.77 1.70 7.24
N PHE A 323 1.95 2.00 8.25
CA PHE A 323 1.00 3.11 8.24
C PHE A 323 1.48 4.19 9.19
N ASP A 324 1.79 5.35 8.66
CA ASP A 324 2.23 6.52 9.41
C ASP A 324 1.12 7.58 9.40
N ILE A 325 0.67 7.99 10.59
CA ILE A 325 -0.34 9.04 10.71
C ILE A 325 0.26 10.44 10.81
N GLU A 326 1.58 10.57 10.83
CA GLU A 326 2.30 11.85 10.69
C GLU A 326 1.82 12.91 11.73
N GLY A 327 1.52 12.45 12.95
CA GLY A 327 1.01 13.30 14.04
C GLY A 327 -0.47 13.70 13.93
N GLN A 328 -1.23 13.11 13.01
CA GLN A 328 -2.67 13.32 12.88
C GLN A 328 -3.48 12.43 13.84
N ASN A 329 -4.66 12.89 14.25
CA ASN A 329 -5.55 12.07 15.08
C ASN A 329 -6.08 10.85 14.30
N LEU A 330 -6.19 9.71 15.00
CA LEU A 330 -6.73 8.46 14.47
C LEU A 330 -7.92 8.02 15.30
N THR A 331 -9.01 7.60 14.64
CA THR A 331 -10.11 6.87 15.29
C THR A 331 -10.40 5.61 14.51
N THR A 332 -10.36 4.45 15.16
CA THR A 332 -10.75 3.15 14.59
C THR A 332 -11.43 2.26 15.62
N ALA A 333 -12.41 1.45 15.21
CA ALA A 333 -13.05 0.52 16.13
C ALA A 333 -12.10 -0.64 16.49
N THR A 334 -11.48 -1.26 15.49
CA THR A 334 -10.51 -2.36 15.66
C THR A 334 -9.21 -2.04 14.95
N LEU A 335 -8.09 -2.34 15.61
CA LEU A 335 -6.78 -2.45 14.97
C LEU A 335 -6.46 -3.94 14.75
N THR A 336 -5.98 -4.28 13.56
CA THR A 336 -5.33 -5.56 13.26
C THR A 336 -3.98 -5.25 12.65
N ASN A 337 -2.92 -5.37 13.43
CA ASN A 337 -1.60 -4.90 13.10
C ASN A 337 -0.63 -6.08 12.99
N ASN A 338 -0.27 -6.47 11.76
CA ASN A 338 0.82 -7.42 11.50
C ASN A 338 2.10 -6.71 11.04
N GLY A 339 2.03 -5.40 10.78
CA GLY A 339 3.13 -4.55 10.33
C GLY A 339 3.50 -3.52 11.38
N ASN A 340 3.55 -2.25 10.98
CA ASN A 340 3.89 -1.13 11.87
C ASN A 340 2.86 0.01 11.78
N LEU A 341 2.32 0.41 12.94
CA LEU A 341 1.59 1.67 13.12
C LEU A 341 2.57 2.70 13.68
N GLN A 342 2.86 3.76 12.93
CA GLN A 342 3.76 4.84 13.33
C GLN A 342 2.98 6.05 13.81
N LEU A 343 3.44 6.59 14.93
CA LEU A 343 2.82 7.63 15.75
C LEU A 343 3.91 8.66 16.11
N GLN A 344 3.54 9.94 16.27
CA GLN A 344 4.44 10.94 16.83
C GLN A 344 4.29 11.07 18.35
N GLY A 345 3.09 10.80 18.90
CA GLY A 345 2.79 10.82 20.33
C GLY A 345 1.98 12.02 20.83
N GLY A 346 1.85 13.09 20.03
CA GLY A 346 1.08 14.29 20.40
C GLY A 346 -0.40 14.23 19.97
N GLU A 347 -0.72 13.32 19.06
CA GLU A 347 -2.04 13.08 18.51
C GLU A 347 -3.01 12.43 19.51
N THR A 348 -4.30 12.53 19.21
CA THR A 348 -5.33 11.70 19.85
C THR A 348 -5.55 10.43 19.03
N VAL A 349 -5.26 9.27 19.62
CA VAL A 349 -5.52 7.96 19.03
C VAL A 349 -6.61 7.26 19.82
N ALA A 350 -7.73 6.95 19.15
CA ALA A 350 -8.87 6.25 19.72
C ALA A 350 -9.06 4.90 19.01
N ILE A 351 -8.55 3.83 19.62
CA ILE A 351 -8.70 2.45 19.15
C ILE A 351 -9.58 1.71 20.17
N SER A 352 -10.75 1.22 19.77
CA SER A 352 -11.66 0.56 20.73
C SER A 352 -11.22 -0.86 21.07
N THR A 353 -10.67 -1.58 20.10
CA THR A 353 -10.08 -2.92 20.27
C THR A 353 -8.65 -2.88 19.74
N MET A 354 -7.69 -2.75 20.66
CA MET A 354 -6.26 -2.74 20.36
C MET A 354 -5.76 -4.12 19.92
N ASP A 355 -4.74 -4.15 19.07
CA ASP A 355 -4.04 -5.40 18.75
C ASP A 355 -2.86 -5.58 19.71
N ILE A 356 -2.93 -6.63 20.52
CA ILE A 356 -1.91 -7.00 21.50
C ILE A 356 -1.27 -8.37 21.21
N ASN A 357 -1.49 -8.89 19.99
CA ASN A 357 -1.06 -10.24 19.59
C ASN A 357 -0.06 -10.25 18.41
N SER A 358 0.08 -9.14 17.67
CA SER A 358 0.97 -9.03 16.52
C SER A 358 1.44 -7.59 16.25
N GLY A 359 2.44 -7.47 15.37
CA GLY A 359 2.90 -6.19 14.82
C GLY A 359 3.60 -5.28 15.82
N THR A 360 3.86 -4.05 15.40
CA THR A 360 4.57 -3.04 16.19
C THR A 360 3.82 -1.72 16.19
N VAL A 361 3.82 -1.03 17.32
CA VAL A 361 3.54 0.40 17.36
C VAL A 361 4.85 1.13 17.59
N THR A 362 5.14 2.12 16.75
CA THR A 362 6.36 2.94 16.84
C THR A 362 6.00 4.38 17.18
N TYR A 363 6.71 4.97 18.14
CA TYR A 363 6.68 6.41 18.40
C TYR A 363 7.96 7.07 17.91
N ASP A 364 7.86 8.04 17.01
CA ASP A 364 9.01 8.74 16.40
C ASP A 364 9.00 10.27 16.57
N GLY A 365 7.99 10.82 17.26
CA GLY A 365 7.90 12.26 17.44
C GLY A 365 8.96 12.78 18.39
N THR A 366 9.42 14.00 18.13
CA THR A 366 10.54 14.64 18.85
C THR A 366 10.09 15.52 20.03
N GLY A 367 8.80 15.49 20.35
CA GLY A 367 8.20 16.27 21.44
C GLY A 367 8.36 15.63 22.82
N THR A 368 7.83 16.31 23.84
CA THR A 368 7.65 15.75 25.18
C THR A 368 6.18 15.44 25.39
N TYR A 369 5.89 14.17 25.63
CA TYR A 369 4.54 13.62 25.78
C TYR A 369 4.36 13.05 27.17
N THR A 370 3.16 13.21 27.71
CA THR A 370 2.82 12.78 29.08
C THR A 370 2.06 11.47 29.14
N GLN A 371 1.97 10.77 28.01
CA GLN A 371 1.33 9.46 27.85
C GLN A 371 1.76 8.84 26.52
N LEU A 372 1.49 7.54 26.35
CA LEU A 372 1.49 6.89 25.06
C LEU A 372 0.12 7.14 24.38
N ALA A 373 0.11 7.69 23.17
CA ALA A 373 -1.13 8.12 22.51
C ALA A 373 -2.13 6.99 22.25
N ALA A 374 -1.67 5.77 21.95
CA ALA A 374 -2.49 4.60 21.66
C ALA A 374 -2.87 3.77 22.91
N GLY A 375 -2.65 4.29 24.12
CA GLY A 375 -2.88 3.59 25.38
C GLY A 375 -1.63 2.84 25.87
N ASP A 376 -1.83 1.85 26.74
CA ASP A 376 -0.75 1.26 27.54
C ASP A 376 -0.60 -0.26 27.36
N ALA A 377 -1.22 -0.83 26.33
CA ALA A 377 -1.15 -2.26 26.02
C ALA A 377 -0.72 -2.48 24.56
N TYR A 378 0.35 -3.24 24.35
CA TYR A 378 0.97 -3.46 23.05
C TYR A 378 1.35 -4.92 22.83
N TYR A 379 1.45 -5.35 21.58
CA TYR A 379 2.30 -6.50 21.25
C TYR A 379 3.76 -6.08 21.28
N ASN A 380 4.30 -5.48 20.21
CA ASN A 380 5.61 -4.82 20.27
C ASN A 380 5.46 -3.30 20.36
N LEU A 381 6.33 -2.67 21.14
CA LEU A 381 6.44 -1.21 21.27
C LEU A 381 7.87 -0.78 20.92
N THR A 382 7.99 0.21 20.04
CA THR A 382 9.27 0.83 19.70
C THR A 382 9.23 2.34 19.94
N LEU A 383 10.20 2.87 20.67
CA LEU A 383 10.47 4.30 20.75
C LEU A 383 11.69 4.61 19.89
N ASN A 384 11.49 5.48 18.91
CA ASN A 384 12.50 6.00 18.01
C ASN A 384 12.35 7.53 17.91
N SER A 385 12.13 8.14 19.07
CA SER A 385 11.69 9.52 19.24
C SER A 385 12.91 10.40 19.41
N SER A 386 13.54 10.81 18.31
CA SER A 386 14.84 11.49 18.38
C SER A 386 14.81 12.74 19.24
N SER A 387 15.51 12.71 20.38
CA SER A 387 15.45 13.71 21.46
C SER A 387 14.07 13.95 22.12
N GLY A 388 13.04 13.19 21.72
CA GLY A 388 11.71 13.20 22.30
C GLY A 388 11.65 12.44 23.63
N SER A 389 10.59 12.65 24.39
CA SER A 389 10.36 11.97 25.65
C SER A 389 8.89 11.59 25.84
N ILE A 390 8.66 10.41 26.41
CA ILE A 390 7.34 9.91 26.78
C ILE A 390 7.36 9.57 28.27
N THR A 391 6.49 10.23 29.04
CA THR A 391 6.23 9.90 30.44
C THR A 391 4.96 9.06 30.54
N LEU A 392 5.01 7.91 31.21
CA LEU A 392 3.84 7.03 31.36
C LEU A 392 2.79 7.61 32.31
N ASP A 393 1.52 7.58 31.93
CA ASP A 393 0.39 7.97 32.76
C ASP A 393 -0.33 6.78 33.40
N ALA A 394 -0.13 5.56 32.89
CA ALA A 394 -0.56 4.30 33.50
C ALA A 394 0.57 3.25 33.48
N ASN A 395 0.29 2.05 33.99
CA ASN A 395 1.22 0.93 33.90
C ASN A 395 1.23 0.40 32.46
N LEU A 396 2.40 0.05 31.96
CA LEU A 396 2.61 -0.38 30.57
C LEU A 396 2.69 -1.92 30.51
N ASP A 397 1.98 -2.51 29.56
CA ASP A 397 1.98 -3.95 29.28
C ASP A 397 2.38 -4.20 27.82
N VAL A 398 3.43 -5.00 27.61
CA VAL A 398 4.01 -5.33 26.30
C VAL A 398 4.15 -6.84 26.15
N ASN A 399 3.19 -7.46 25.45
CA ASN A 399 3.15 -8.92 25.21
C ASN A 399 4.28 -9.45 24.31
N GLY A 400 4.96 -8.55 23.59
CA GLY A 400 6.12 -8.80 22.75
C GLY A 400 7.34 -8.01 23.24
N GLY A 401 8.14 -7.47 22.32
CA GLY A 401 9.34 -6.72 22.67
C GLY A 401 9.11 -5.23 22.90
N LEU A 402 9.85 -4.67 23.86
CA LEU A 402 9.99 -3.23 24.07
C LEU A 402 11.38 -2.77 23.60
N THR A 403 11.41 -1.86 22.63
CA THR A 403 12.65 -1.30 22.08
C THR A 403 12.68 0.21 22.27
N ILE A 404 13.76 0.74 22.84
CA ILE A 404 14.06 2.17 22.91
C ILE A 404 15.33 2.38 22.08
N THR A 405 15.15 2.80 20.84
CA THR A 405 16.24 3.07 19.89
C THR A 405 16.81 4.48 20.10
N ASP A 406 15.91 5.45 20.32
CA ASP A 406 16.22 6.87 20.53
C ASP A 406 15.06 7.51 21.33
N GLY A 407 15.39 8.47 22.19
CA GLY A 407 14.47 9.19 23.07
C GLY A 407 14.49 8.71 24.53
N THR A 408 13.62 9.32 25.34
CA THR A 408 13.45 9.01 26.76
C THR A 408 12.11 8.33 27.06
N LEU A 409 12.13 7.18 27.73
CA LEU A 409 10.97 6.60 28.40
C LEU A 409 11.05 6.85 29.91
N ASP A 410 10.05 7.50 30.50
CA ASP A 410 9.99 7.82 31.93
C ASP A 410 8.75 7.18 32.58
N VAL A 411 8.93 6.38 33.62
CA VAL A 411 7.80 5.74 34.35
C VAL A 411 7.00 6.71 35.22
N SER A 412 7.27 8.01 35.13
CA SER A 412 6.66 9.11 35.89
C SER A 412 6.96 9.09 37.39
N THR A 413 6.69 10.19 38.08
CA THR A 413 6.80 10.29 39.54
C THR A 413 5.84 9.35 40.29
N ASN A 414 4.89 8.73 39.59
CA ASN A 414 4.01 7.69 40.16
C ASN A 414 4.63 6.29 40.11
N ASN A 415 5.86 6.14 39.59
CA ASN A 415 6.59 4.88 39.56
C ASN A 415 5.78 3.76 38.87
N ARG A 416 5.31 4.03 37.65
CA ARG A 416 4.54 3.07 36.86
C ARG A 416 5.34 1.80 36.63
N SER A 417 4.66 0.66 36.65
CA SER A 417 5.26 -0.62 36.29
C SER A 417 5.29 -0.82 34.78
N ILE A 418 6.23 -1.63 34.31
CA ILE A 418 6.29 -2.11 32.93
C ILE A 418 6.38 -3.63 32.95
N ASP A 419 5.43 -4.31 32.31
CA ASP A 419 5.47 -5.76 32.09
C ASP A 419 5.88 -6.02 30.63
N VAL A 420 6.87 -6.88 30.41
CA VAL A 420 7.40 -7.22 29.08
C VAL A 420 7.61 -8.72 28.93
N ALA A 421 6.89 -9.33 27.98
CA ALA A 421 6.97 -10.76 27.71
C ALA A 421 8.05 -11.15 26.69
N GLY A 422 8.42 -10.23 25.81
CA GLY A 422 9.48 -10.40 24.82
C GLY A 422 10.80 -9.74 25.22
N ASN A 423 11.59 -9.37 24.23
CA ASN A 423 12.91 -8.77 24.46
C ASN A 423 12.80 -7.32 24.96
N TRP A 424 13.69 -6.97 25.88
CA TRP A 424 13.94 -5.58 26.27
C TRP A 424 15.22 -5.11 25.59
N SER A 425 15.13 -4.05 24.79
CA SER A 425 16.29 -3.46 24.13
C SER A 425 16.29 -1.96 24.34
N ASN A 426 17.20 -1.45 25.17
CA ASN A 426 17.38 -0.02 25.39
C ASN A 426 18.75 0.45 24.91
N SER A 427 18.77 1.32 23.91
CA SER A 427 19.96 2.00 23.38
C SER A 427 20.00 3.49 23.70
N ASP A 428 19.01 4.00 24.45
CA ASP A 428 18.92 5.39 24.89
C ASP A 428 18.46 5.45 26.36
N THR A 429 17.55 6.37 26.70
CA THR A 429 17.30 6.77 28.08
C THR A 429 16.04 6.11 28.60
N PHE A 430 16.19 5.32 29.65
CA PHE A 430 15.07 4.85 30.47
C PHE A 430 15.19 5.45 31.87
N VAL A 431 14.17 6.20 32.29
CA VAL A 431 14.08 6.80 33.63
C VAL A 431 13.19 5.90 34.48
N SER A 432 13.81 4.93 35.15
CA SER A 432 13.15 3.91 35.97
C SER A 432 12.54 4.44 37.26
N ARG A 433 13.04 5.55 37.81
CA ARG A 433 12.63 6.12 39.11
C ARG A 433 12.60 5.05 40.20
N SER A 434 11.45 4.81 40.84
CA SER A 434 11.22 3.66 41.72
C SER A 434 10.19 2.69 41.14
N GLY A 435 10.05 2.67 39.81
CA GLY A 435 9.17 1.76 39.09
C GLY A 435 9.78 0.36 38.95
N THR A 436 8.90 -0.61 38.75
CA THR A 436 9.27 -2.03 38.60
C THR A 436 9.16 -2.44 37.14
N VAL A 437 10.16 -3.17 36.64
CA VAL A 437 10.09 -3.87 35.36
C VAL A 437 9.89 -5.37 35.62
N THR A 438 8.81 -5.93 35.08
CA THR A 438 8.52 -7.37 35.13
C THR A 438 8.86 -8.01 33.80
N PHE A 439 9.72 -9.02 33.81
CA PHE A 439 9.94 -9.92 32.68
C PHE A 439 9.06 -11.16 32.87
N ASP A 440 7.93 -11.23 32.18
CA ASP A 440 6.88 -12.23 32.39
C ASP A 440 6.79 -13.31 31.30
N GLY A 441 7.60 -13.18 30.25
CA GLY A 441 7.70 -14.15 29.15
C GLY A 441 9.11 -14.72 28.97
N THR A 442 9.64 -14.70 27.75
CA THR A 442 11.01 -15.13 27.45
C THR A 442 11.76 -13.95 26.85
N SER A 443 12.71 -13.41 27.60
CA SER A 443 13.34 -12.13 27.28
C SER A 443 14.85 -12.25 27.07
N THR A 444 15.34 -11.70 25.97
CA THR A 444 16.72 -11.21 25.91
C THR A 444 16.74 -9.78 26.42
N VAL A 445 17.63 -9.48 27.37
CA VAL A 445 17.72 -8.17 28.03
C VAL A 445 19.00 -7.47 27.60
N THR A 446 18.83 -6.38 26.85
CA THR A 446 19.88 -5.45 26.45
C THR A 446 19.58 -4.09 27.04
N THR A 447 20.42 -3.64 27.96
CA THR A 447 20.36 -2.31 28.56
C THR A 447 21.42 -1.39 27.95
N GLY A 448 21.36 -0.10 28.28
CA GLY A 448 22.38 0.88 27.86
C GLY A 448 23.76 0.64 28.48
N GLY A 449 23.86 -0.32 29.40
CA GLY A 449 25.07 -0.67 30.14
C GLY A 449 25.42 0.35 31.22
N ILE A 450 26.45 0.02 32.00
CA ILE A 450 26.89 0.83 33.15
C ILE A 450 27.72 2.01 32.65
N THR A 451 27.07 3.13 32.30
CA THR A 451 27.76 4.42 32.33
C THR A 451 27.67 4.94 33.77
N ALA A 452 28.80 5.34 34.36
CA ALA A 452 28.85 5.67 35.78
C ALA A 452 27.68 6.60 36.18
N ASN A 453 26.75 6.05 36.99
CA ASN A 453 25.53 6.68 37.53
C ASN A 453 24.24 6.60 36.68
N THR A 454 24.16 5.81 35.62
CA THR A 454 22.89 5.49 34.92
C THR A 454 22.35 4.14 35.38
N LYS A 455 21.20 4.18 36.04
CA LYS A 455 20.47 3.01 36.55
C LYS A 455 19.75 2.35 35.38
N ASP A 456 20.01 1.07 35.12
CA ASP A 456 19.28 0.34 34.08
C ASP A 456 17.84 0.05 34.53
N PHE A 457 17.68 -0.38 35.78
CA PHE A 457 16.39 -0.63 36.41
C PHE A 457 16.40 -0.16 37.87
N HIS A 458 15.21 0.06 38.44
CA HIS A 458 15.08 0.21 39.88
C HIS A 458 14.74 -1.14 40.51
N ASP A 459 13.49 -1.60 40.38
CA ASP A 459 13.13 -2.97 40.78
C ASP A 459 12.93 -3.84 39.55
N VAL A 460 13.34 -5.11 39.65
CA VAL A 460 13.13 -6.10 38.60
C VAL A 460 12.43 -7.33 39.18
N ILE A 461 11.36 -7.74 38.52
CA ILE A 461 10.69 -9.01 38.78
C ILE A 461 10.86 -9.92 37.56
N LEU A 462 11.29 -11.15 37.79
CA LEU A 462 11.24 -12.22 36.78
C LEU A 462 10.11 -13.19 37.15
N SER A 463 9.07 -13.24 36.34
CA SER A 463 8.03 -14.28 36.40
C SER A 463 8.11 -15.25 35.21
N GLY A 464 8.84 -14.90 34.15
CA GLY A 464 9.15 -15.73 33.00
C GLY A 464 10.58 -16.30 33.02
N SER A 465 11.34 -16.16 31.93
CA SER A 465 12.78 -16.46 31.84
C SER A 465 13.49 -15.33 31.09
N ALA A 466 14.72 -15.02 31.49
CA ALA A 466 15.47 -13.92 30.89
C ALA A 466 16.96 -14.26 30.76
N THR A 467 17.59 -13.70 29.74
CA THR A 467 19.02 -13.83 29.46
C THR A 467 19.62 -12.46 29.20
N GLN A 468 20.70 -12.10 29.92
CA GLN A 468 21.45 -10.88 29.63
C GLN A 468 22.21 -11.03 28.30
N SER A 469 22.25 -9.99 27.48
CA SER A 469 22.81 -10.13 26.13
C SER A 469 24.20 -9.54 25.94
N THR A 470 24.37 -8.25 26.23
CA THR A 470 25.55 -7.49 25.76
C THR A 470 26.26 -6.71 26.84
N ASN A 471 25.55 -6.32 27.90
CA ASN A 471 26.06 -5.40 28.91
C ASN A 471 25.74 -5.91 30.31
N ALA A 472 26.59 -5.53 31.27
CA ALA A 472 26.25 -5.66 32.67
C ALA A 472 24.99 -4.84 32.99
N ILE A 473 24.20 -5.30 33.96
CA ILE A 473 22.96 -4.65 34.38
C ILE A 473 23.13 -4.07 35.78
N ASP A 474 22.62 -2.84 35.97
CA ASP A 474 22.53 -2.17 37.27
C ASP A 474 21.07 -2.05 37.79
N ILE A 475 20.80 -2.66 38.93
CA ILE A 475 19.49 -2.70 39.60
C ILE A 475 19.62 -2.01 40.96
N ASP A 476 18.98 -0.85 41.06
CA ASP A 476 19.07 0.04 42.22
C ASP A 476 18.28 -0.45 43.45
N GLY A 477 17.22 -1.21 43.21
CA GLY A 477 16.31 -1.76 44.19
C GLY A 477 16.42 -3.28 44.27
N ASP A 478 15.26 -3.92 44.37
CA ASP A 478 15.17 -5.36 44.56
C ASP A 478 15.17 -6.13 43.22
N PHE A 479 15.86 -7.26 43.20
CA PHE A 479 15.72 -8.26 42.15
C PHE A 479 14.98 -9.48 42.70
N THR A 480 13.83 -9.81 42.11
CA THR A 480 12.99 -10.92 42.54
C THR A 480 12.67 -11.88 41.41
N ILE A 481 12.93 -13.17 41.60
CA ILE A 481 12.36 -14.23 40.77
C ILE A 481 11.10 -14.73 41.47
N SER A 482 9.93 -14.38 40.94
CA SER A 482 8.63 -14.65 41.57
C SER A 482 8.03 -16.01 41.19
N SER A 483 8.62 -16.70 40.20
CA SER A 483 8.19 -18.00 39.68
C SER A 483 9.35 -19.01 39.65
N SER A 484 9.21 -20.10 38.87
CA SER A 484 10.29 -21.08 38.61
C SER A 484 11.21 -20.66 37.44
N GLY A 485 11.21 -19.38 37.07
CA GLY A 485 12.00 -18.82 35.99
C GLY A 485 13.51 -18.93 36.16
N THR A 486 14.23 -18.80 35.04
CA THR A 486 15.70 -18.71 35.04
C THR A 486 16.13 -17.33 34.56
N TRP A 487 16.98 -16.67 35.33
CA TRP A 487 17.77 -15.52 34.90
C TRP A 487 19.19 -15.99 34.58
N ASP A 488 19.56 -16.00 33.30
CA ASP A 488 20.94 -16.27 32.87
C ASP A 488 21.70 -14.96 32.70
N THR A 489 22.80 -14.82 33.45
CA THR A 489 23.69 -13.65 33.39
C THR A 489 24.61 -13.69 32.18
N SER A 490 24.76 -14.82 31.49
CA SER A 490 25.58 -14.95 30.28
C SER A 490 27.00 -14.38 30.46
N ASN A 491 27.62 -14.67 31.60
CA ASN A 491 28.94 -14.19 32.01
C ASN A 491 29.08 -12.66 32.12
N LEU A 492 27.95 -11.94 32.18
CA LEU A 492 27.90 -10.50 32.40
C LEU A 492 27.66 -10.19 33.88
N CYS A 493 28.13 -9.02 34.33
CA CYS A 493 27.92 -8.58 35.70
C CYS A 493 26.46 -8.17 35.93
N MET A 494 25.95 -8.48 37.11
CA MET A 494 24.65 -8.01 37.59
C MET A 494 24.84 -7.37 38.95
N TYR A 495 24.58 -6.06 39.03
CA TYR A 495 24.65 -5.30 40.27
C TYR A 495 23.24 -5.13 40.82
N VAL A 496 23.06 -5.50 42.08
CA VAL A 496 21.80 -5.34 42.81
C VAL A 496 22.11 -4.64 44.12
N ALA A 497 21.63 -3.40 44.28
CA ALA A 497 21.85 -2.62 45.50
C ALA A 497 20.86 -2.99 46.61
N GLY A 498 19.65 -3.43 46.26
CA GLY A 498 18.66 -3.97 47.19
C GLY A 498 18.85 -5.46 47.46
N THR A 499 17.74 -6.17 47.59
CA THR A 499 17.72 -7.61 47.90
C THR A 499 17.56 -8.47 46.66
N THR A 500 18.28 -9.59 46.64
CA THR A 500 18.13 -10.64 45.63
C THR A 500 17.29 -11.77 46.22
N THR A 501 16.08 -11.98 45.71
CA THR A 501 15.19 -13.07 46.12
C THR A 501 14.93 -14.01 44.95
N THR A 502 15.41 -15.25 45.01
CA THR A 502 15.25 -16.21 43.89
C THR A 502 14.04 -17.13 44.02
N GLY A 503 13.37 -17.17 45.18
CA GLY A 503 12.23 -18.07 45.39
C GLY A 503 12.55 -19.52 45.00
N SER A 504 11.74 -20.08 44.09
CA SER A 504 11.96 -21.40 43.46
C SER A 504 12.67 -21.34 42.09
N GLY A 505 13.01 -20.14 41.63
CA GLY A 505 13.70 -19.92 40.36
C GLY A 505 15.22 -20.03 40.47
N THR A 506 15.90 -19.78 39.36
CA THR A 506 17.34 -19.94 39.23
C THR A 506 17.98 -18.65 38.72
N LEU A 507 18.96 -18.12 39.45
CA LEU A 507 19.92 -17.15 38.93
C LEU A 507 21.18 -17.92 38.54
N THR A 508 21.54 -17.93 37.25
CA THR A 508 22.63 -18.75 36.73
C THR A 508 23.64 -17.93 35.96
N ASN A 509 24.85 -18.48 35.92
CA ASN A 509 25.88 -18.16 34.96
C ASN A 509 26.33 -19.51 34.39
N ALA A 510 25.91 -19.85 33.17
CA ALA A 510 26.18 -21.17 32.61
C ALA A 510 27.70 -21.43 32.55
N ALA A 511 28.13 -22.60 33.02
CA ALA A 511 29.54 -22.96 32.93
C ALA A 511 29.92 -23.28 31.48
N PRO A 512 31.16 -22.96 31.04
CA PRO A 512 31.62 -23.30 29.70
C PRO A 512 31.58 -24.81 29.48
N THR A 513 31.04 -25.23 28.34
CA THR A 513 30.97 -26.65 27.94
C THR A 513 32.01 -26.95 26.88
N LEU A 514 32.62 -28.14 26.93
CA LEU A 514 33.60 -28.58 25.93
C LEU A 514 32.88 -29.18 24.70
N SER A 515 33.19 -28.69 23.51
CA SER A 515 32.70 -29.22 22.24
C SER A 515 33.63 -30.32 21.71
N SER A 516 33.24 -31.58 21.89
CA SER A 516 34.03 -32.73 21.42
C SER A 516 34.10 -32.84 19.90
N THR A 517 33.15 -32.26 19.16
CA THR A 517 33.11 -32.28 17.69
C THR A 517 33.96 -31.18 17.05
N LEU A 518 34.22 -30.09 17.77
CA LEU A 518 35.09 -29.00 17.33
C LEU A 518 36.53 -29.13 17.86
N SER A 519 36.72 -29.91 18.92
CA SER A 519 38.04 -30.25 19.46
C SER A 519 38.84 -31.14 18.51
N SER A 520 40.17 -31.00 18.51
CA SER A 520 41.08 -31.75 17.66
C SER A 520 42.25 -32.33 18.47
N PRO A 521 42.56 -33.63 18.38
CA PRO A 521 41.84 -34.63 17.60
C PRO A 521 40.41 -34.79 18.10
N ALA A 522 39.48 -35.07 17.17
CA ALA A 522 38.11 -35.39 17.55
C ALA A 522 38.09 -36.65 18.44
N ASP A 523 37.11 -36.74 19.33
CA ASP A 523 36.97 -37.92 20.19
C ASP A 523 36.83 -39.20 19.35
N GLY A 524 37.64 -40.21 19.66
CA GLY A 524 37.73 -41.46 18.89
C GLY A 524 38.45 -41.36 17.53
N ALA A 525 39.11 -40.25 17.20
CA ALA A 525 39.84 -40.12 15.93
C ALA A 525 40.97 -41.16 15.80
N THR A 526 41.03 -41.82 14.65
CA THR A 526 42.08 -42.79 14.31
C THR A 526 43.16 -42.16 13.43
N GLY A 527 44.40 -42.65 13.51
CA GLY A 527 45.49 -42.15 12.66
C GLY A 527 46.02 -40.77 13.06
N VAL A 528 45.73 -40.35 14.29
CA VAL A 528 46.27 -39.13 14.90
C VAL A 528 47.78 -39.26 15.07
N SER A 529 48.53 -38.21 14.73
CA SER A 529 49.97 -38.18 15.00
C SER A 529 50.24 -38.24 16.50
N ALA A 530 51.18 -39.10 16.90
CA ALA A 530 51.68 -39.21 18.28
C ALA A 530 52.25 -37.89 18.86
N THR A 531 52.56 -36.91 18.01
CA THR A 531 53.05 -35.58 18.41
C THR A 531 52.04 -34.47 18.12
N ALA A 532 50.77 -34.81 17.89
CA ALA A 532 49.73 -33.82 17.64
C ALA A 532 49.41 -33.05 18.93
N ASN A 533 49.16 -31.75 18.79
CA ASN A 533 48.54 -30.96 19.85
C ASN A 533 47.12 -31.46 20.11
N ILE A 534 46.65 -31.28 21.35
CA ILE A 534 45.25 -31.44 21.72
C ILE A 534 44.65 -30.04 21.81
N VAL A 535 43.70 -29.74 20.94
CA VAL A 535 42.96 -28.48 20.86
C VAL A 535 41.56 -28.73 21.41
N LEU A 536 41.22 -28.05 22.49
CA LEU A 536 39.92 -28.08 23.14
C LEU A 536 39.14 -26.82 22.77
N THR A 537 37.94 -26.97 22.22
CA THR A 537 37.05 -25.84 21.91
C THR A 537 35.87 -25.82 22.87
N PHE A 538 35.65 -24.72 23.54
CA PHE A 538 34.58 -24.49 24.50
C PHE A 538 33.39 -23.74 23.88
N SER A 539 32.24 -23.73 24.56
CA SER A 539 31.05 -22.99 24.14
C SER A 539 31.19 -21.47 24.25
N GLU A 540 32.22 -21.00 24.95
CA GLU A 540 32.54 -19.60 25.17
C GLU A 540 34.02 -19.45 25.57
N ALA A 541 34.50 -18.22 25.70
CA ALA A 541 35.86 -17.95 26.12
C ALA A 541 36.13 -18.46 27.54
N VAL A 542 37.31 -19.07 27.74
CA VAL A 542 37.74 -19.59 29.04
C VAL A 542 39.14 -19.07 29.40
N ASP A 543 39.35 -18.80 30.68
CA ASP A 543 40.63 -18.37 31.21
C ASP A 543 41.34 -19.49 31.97
N VAL A 544 42.66 -19.56 31.80
CA VAL A 544 43.49 -20.45 32.60
C VAL A 544 43.80 -19.77 33.93
N GLU A 545 43.35 -20.39 35.02
CA GLU A 545 43.57 -19.87 36.37
C GLU A 545 44.53 -20.78 37.15
N SER A 546 44.00 -21.82 37.78
CA SER A 546 44.80 -22.77 38.58
C SER A 546 44.34 -24.20 38.37
N GLY A 547 45.26 -25.16 38.55
CA GLY A 547 44.99 -26.59 38.35
C GLY A 547 45.93 -27.24 37.33
N ASN A 548 45.62 -28.48 36.95
CA ASN A 548 46.42 -29.26 36.01
C ASN A 548 45.54 -29.95 34.96
N ILE A 549 46.07 -30.09 33.74
CA ILE A 549 45.59 -31.02 32.72
C ILE A 549 46.36 -32.33 32.87
N VAL A 550 45.64 -33.45 32.96
CA VAL A 550 46.23 -34.78 33.11
C VAL A 550 45.92 -35.59 31.87
N ILE A 551 46.96 -35.98 31.13
CA ILE A 551 46.86 -36.86 29.97
C ILE A 551 47.08 -38.29 30.46
N LYS A 552 46.14 -39.18 30.13
CA LYS A 552 46.15 -40.58 30.57
C LYS A 552 46.03 -41.55 29.42
N LYS A 553 46.48 -42.79 29.63
CA LYS A 553 46.21 -43.89 28.72
C LYS A 553 44.84 -44.48 28.98
N THR A 554 44.04 -44.64 27.92
CA THR A 554 42.74 -45.31 28.00
C THR A 554 42.86 -46.78 28.40
N SER A 555 44.00 -47.44 28.11
CA SER A 555 44.19 -48.88 28.34
C SER A 555 44.31 -49.25 29.83
N ASP A 556 44.89 -48.38 30.65
CA ASP A 556 45.25 -48.71 32.05
C ASP A 556 45.08 -47.52 33.04
N ASP A 557 44.54 -46.39 32.59
CA ASP A 557 44.37 -45.15 33.37
C ASP A 557 45.67 -44.57 33.96
N SER A 558 46.85 -45.05 33.51
CA SER A 558 48.14 -44.50 33.94
C SER A 558 48.34 -43.08 33.39
N THR A 559 48.93 -42.21 34.21
CA THR A 559 49.25 -40.83 33.83
C THR A 559 50.45 -40.83 32.88
N VAL A 560 50.26 -40.24 31.69
CA VAL A 560 51.31 -40.01 30.70
C VAL A 560 52.02 -38.70 30.99
N GLU A 561 51.25 -37.64 31.23
CA GLU A 561 51.77 -36.31 31.55
C GLU A 561 50.76 -35.53 32.41
N THR A 562 51.27 -34.77 33.37
CA THR A 562 50.51 -33.76 34.11
C THR A 562 51.11 -32.40 33.78
N ILE A 563 50.28 -31.50 33.26
CA ILE A 563 50.68 -30.16 32.82
C ILE A 563 49.89 -29.14 33.64
N ALA A 564 50.56 -28.21 34.32
CA ALA A 564 49.84 -27.11 34.99
C ALA A 564 49.08 -26.28 33.94
N VAL A 565 47.86 -25.83 34.24
CA VAL A 565 47.08 -25.01 33.28
C VAL A 565 47.76 -23.68 32.95
N THR A 566 48.66 -23.22 33.83
CA THR A 566 49.51 -22.03 33.65
C THR A 566 50.85 -22.31 32.97
N ASP A 567 51.14 -23.57 32.59
CA ASP A 567 52.38 -23.92 31.88
C ASP A 567 52.34 -23.35 30.44
N SER A 568 53.49 -22.91 29.93
CA SER A 568 53.69 -22.45 28.55
C SER A 568 53.23 -23.42 27.45
N LYS A 569 53.06 -24.70 27.78
CA LYS A 569 52.49 -25.73 26.89
C LYS A 569 50.99 -25.58 26.65
N ILE A 570 50.30 -24.78 27.48
CA ILE A 570 48.90 -24.45 27.36
C ILE A 570 48.79 -23.03 26.80
N THR A 571 48.14 -22.88 25.65
CA THR A 571 47.95 -21.59 25.00
C THR A 571 46.48 -21.37 24.65
N GLY A 572 46.06 -20.10 24.48
CA GLY A 572 44.68 -19.75 24.12
C GLY A 572 43.80 -19.25 25.27
N THR A 573 44.35 -18.95 26.45
CA THR A 573 43.60 -18.28 27.54
C THR A 573 42.90 -17.02 27.05
N GLY A 574 41.69 -16.78 27.55
CA GLY A 574 40.83 -15.66 27.14
C GLY A 574 40.15 -15.87 25.79
N THR A 575 40.25 -17.07 25.22
CA THR A 575 39.58 -17.47 23.98
C THR A 575 38.74 -18.73 24.20
N ASP A 576 37.91 -19.08 23.24
CA ASP A 576 37.12 -20.32 23.28
C ASP A 576 37.95 -21.57 22.95
N THR A 577 39.23 -21.43 22.61
CA THR A 577 40.07 -22.52 22.11
C THR A 577 41.37 -22.63 22.90
N ILE A 578 41.53 -23.73 23.64
CA ILE A 578 42.72 -24.04 24.42
C ILE A 578 43.55 -25.10 23.71
N THR A 579 44.79 -24.74 23.35
CA THR A 579 45.76 -25.67 22.75
C THR A 579 46.72 -26.19 23.81
N ILE A 580 46.79 -27.52 23.90
CA ILE A 580 47.65 -28.29 24.77
C ILE A 580 48.72 -28.93 23.88
N ASN A 581 49.99 -28.63 24.16
CA ASN A 581 51.13 -29.22 23.47
C ASN A 581 51.85 -30.19 24.42
N PRO A 582 51.56 -31.51 24.38
CA PRO A 582 52.20 -32.49 25.24
C PRO A 582 53.72 -32.46 25.06
N SER A 583 54.49 -32.54 26.15
CA SER A 583 55.96 -32.57 26.06
C SER A 583 56.53 -33.95 25.72
N VAL A 584 55.67 -34.95 25.67
CA VAL A 584 56.00 -36.33 25.33
C VAL A 584 55.26 -36.78 24.08
N THR A 585 55.90 -37.65 23.30
CA THR A 585 55.23 -38.36 22.20
C THR A 585 54.18 -39.31 22.77
N LEU A 586 52.91 -39.08 22.46
CA LEU A 586 51.78 -39.91 22.90
C LEU A 586 51.81 -41.27 22.20
N ALA A 587 51.55 -42.35 22.93
CA ALA A 587 51.49 -43.68 22.34
C ALA A 587 50.16 -43.87 21.57
N SER A 588 50.23 -44.49 20.39
CA SER A 588 49.07 -44.89 19.58
C SER A 588 48.37 -46.13 20.10
#